data_AF-N6WYH3-F1
#
_entry.id   AF-N6WYH3-F1
#
_cell.length_a   1.000
_cell.length_b   1.000
_cell.length_c   1.000
_cell.angle_alpha   90.00
_cell.angle_beta   90.00
_cell.angle_gamma   90.00
#
_symmetry.space_group_name_H-M   'P 1'
#
loop_
_entity.id
_entity.type
_entity.pdbx_description
1 polymer ?
#
loop_
_entity_poly.entity_id
_entity_poly.type
_entity_poly.pdbx_seq_one_letter_code
_entity_poly.pdbx_strand_id
1 'polypeptide(L)'
;MSRKLLSFVLGVWVSSVAFAQARPPIPSVVLDHMNDLDRRCAAAGGRAGEGRFVVAQDFTGDGRLDYLLSEGDYNCVGRPGLFRQGGVGRVDIFVVDARNAARRVYSDQLIAYRVLAGKPAKVQIARQGTACGPGSDARTQCAAQLAWNGQGFGEAVAVSDARAPGDAAPAARSPAVTTPAVDAVAG
;
A
#
# COMPACT_ATOMS: atom_id res chain seq x y z
N MET A 1 -0.14 -48.19 62.14
CA MET A 1 -0.35 -46.75 61.89
C MET A 1 0.89 -46.19 61.20
N SER A 2 0.87 -45.96 59.88
CA SER A 2 1.91 -45.18 59.17
C SER A 2 1.26 -44.39 58.05
N ARG A 3 1.21 -43.06 58.22
CA ARG A 3 0.63 -42.08 57.30
C ARG A 3 1.61 -41.79 56.17
N LYS A 4 1.17 -42.00 54.92
CA LYS A 4 1.82 -41.45 53.72
C LYS A 4 1.41 -39.97 53.59
N LEU A 5 2.39 -39.08 53.44
CA LEU A 5 2.17 -37.69 53.00
C LEU A 5 2.68 -37.58 51.57
N LEU A 6 1.74 -37.43 50.62
CA LEU A 6 2.03 -37.08 49.22
C LEU A 6 1.88 -35.56 49.11
N SER A 7 2.98 -34.86 48.83
CA SER A 7 2.97 -33.43 48.53
C SER A 7 2.53 -33.20 47.08
N PHE A 8 1.37 -32.59 46.89
CA PHE A 8 0.89 -32.13 45.59
C PHE A 8 1.31 -30.66 45.40
N VAL A 9 2.24 -30.41 44.47
CA VAL A 9 2.65 -29.06 44.06
C VAL A 9 1.68 -28.58 42.99
N LEU A 10 0.79 -27.64 43.33
CA LEU A 10 -0.05 -26.93 42.36
C LEU A 10 0.80 -25.88 41.63
N GLY A 11 1.16 -26.16 40.38
CA GLY A 11 1.71 -25.15 39.46
C GLY A 11 0.60 -24.25 38.94
N VAL A 12 0.62 -22.97 39.32
CA VAL A 12 -0.26 -21.94 38.79
C VAL A 12 0.14 -21.66 37.34
N TRP A 13 -0.66 -22.18 36.39
CA TRP A 13 -0.60 -21.79 34.99
C TRP A 13 -1.19 -20.39 34.84
N VAL A 14 -0.33 -19.39 34.63
CA VAL A 14 -0.77 -18.04 34.25
C VAL A 14 -1.12 -18.09 32.76
N SER A 15 -2.41 -18.27 32.45
CA SER A 15 -2.92 -18.11 31.09
C SER A 15 -2.89 -16.63 30.71
N SER A 16 -1.99 -16.26 29.80
CA SER A 16 -1.94 -14.91 29.23
C SER A 16 -3.24 -14.62 28.48
N VAL A 17 -4.08 -13.75 29.05
CA VAL A 17 -5.29 -13.25 28.40
C VAL A 17 -4.85 -12.26 27.33
N ALA A 18 -4.88 -12.67 26.06
CA ALA A 18 -4.71 -11.73 24.95
C ALA A 18 -5.96 -10.84 24.89
N PHE A 19 -5.86 -9.62 25.41
CA PHE A 19 -6.90 -8.62 25.22
C PHE A 19 -6.97 -8.30 23.73
N ALA A 20 -8.07 -8.70 23.09
CA ALA A 20 -8.41 -8.24 21.75
C ALA A 20 -8.60 -6.71 21.82
N GLN A 21 -7.56 -5.96 21.44
CA GLN A 21 -7.67 -4.51 21.37
C GLN A 21 -8.68 -4.17 20.27
N ALA A 22 -9.70 -3.40 20.62
CA ALA A 22 -10.64 -2.87 19.65
C ALA A 22 -9.85 -2.10 18.58
N ARG A 23 -10.09 -2.39 17.30
CA ARG A 23 -9.47 -1.65 16.21
C ARG A 23 -9.88 -0.18 16.35
N PRO A 24 -8.93 0.78 16.20
CA PRO A 24 -9.29 2.19 16.19
C PRO A 24 -10.40 2.46 15.16
N PRO A 25 -11.30 3.40 15.44
CA PRO A 25 -12.30 3.81 14.46
C PRO A 25 -11.61 4.39 13.21
N ILE A 26 -12.26 4.28 12.06
CA ILE A 26 -11.80 4.89 10.82
C ILE A 26 -11.59 6.40 11.05
N PRO A 27 -10.41 6.96 10.70
CA PRO A 27 -10.15 8.39 10.85
C PRO A 27 -11.20 9.25 10.13
N SER A 28 -11.61 10.36 10.76
CA SER A 28 -12.72 11.20 10.28
C SER A 28 -12.57 11.63 8.82
N VAL A 29 -11.38 12.05 8.39
CA VAL A 29 -11.15 12.47 6.99
C VAL A 29 -11.40 11.36 5.97
N VAL A 30 -11.13 10.09 6.34
CA VAL A 30 -11.39 8.94 5.47
C VAL A 30 -12.90 8.67 5.44
N LEU A 31 -13.56 8.72 6.60
CA LEU A 31 -15.00 8.56 6.72
C LEU A 31 -15.76 9.66 5.95
N ASP A 32 -15.32 10.91 6.05
CA ASP A 32 -15.92 12.05 5.34
C ASP A 32 -15.81 11.88 3.83
N HIS A 33 -14.69 11.34 3.33
CA HIS A 33 -14.51 11.01 1.92
C HIS A 33 -15.47 9.89 1.49
N MET A 34 -15.61 8.83 2.28
CA MET A 34 -16.59 7.77 2.00
C MET A 34 -18.02 8.32 1.94
N ASN A 35 -18.42 9.12 2.93
CA ASN A 35 -19.73 9.77 2.97
C ASN A 35 -19.94 10.73 1.79
N ASP A 36 -18.88 11.35 1.29
CA ASP A 36 -18.95 12.20 0.11
C ASP A 36 -19.23 11.42 -1.18
N LEU A 37 -18.65 10.23 -1.33
CA LEU A 37 -18.96 9.34 -2.44
C LEU A 37 -20.42 8.88 -2.39
N ASP A 38 -20.93 8.55 -1.21
CA ASP A 38 -22.35 8.20 -1.02
C ASP A 38 -23.27 9.35 -1.44
N ARG A 39 -22.98 10.58 -1.00
CA ARG A 39 -23.76 11.77 -1.38
C ARG A 39 -23.72 12.03 -2.88
N ARG A 40 -22.53 11.97 -3.50
CA ARG A 40 -22.38 12.15 -4.96
C ARG A 40 -23.12 11.06 -5.74
N CYS A 41 -23.08 9.81 -5.28
CA CYS A 41 -23.81 8.70 -5.87
C CYS A 41 -25.32 8.91 -5.79
N ALA A 42 -25.83 9.27 -4.61
CA ALA A 42 -27.26 9.57 -4.39
C ALA A 42 -27.74 10.77 -5.22
N ALA A 43 -26.95 11.84 -5.29
CA ALA A 43 -27.24 13.03 -6.10
C ALA A 43 -27.30 12.71 -7.60
N ALA A 44 -26.51 11.73 -8.07
CA ALA A 44 -26.62 11.22 -9.41
C ALA A 44 -27.86 10.32 -9.61
N GLY A 45 -28.64 9.99 -8.58
CA GLY A 45 -29.76 9.05 -8.65
C GLY A 45 -29.34 7.58 -8.56
N GLY A 46 -28.13 7.30 -8.09
CA GLY A 46 -27.68 5.97 -7.72
C GLY A 46 -27.89 5.66 -6.24
N ARG A 47 -27.41 4.50 -5.81
CA ARG A 47 -27.33 4.09 -4.40
C ARG A 47 -25.97 3.46 -4.11
N ALA A 48 -25.51 3.60 -2.87
CA ALA A 48 -24.32 2.90 -2.42
C ALA A 48 -24.49 1.38 -2.63
N GLY A 49 -23.49 0.76 -3.22
CA GLY A 49 -23.39 -0.67 -3.45
C GLY A 49 -22.35 -1.33 -2.54
N GLU A 50 -22.35 -2.65 -2.54
CA GLU A 50 -21.30 -3.43 -1.88
C GLU A 50 -20.01 -3.42 -2.71
N GLY A 51 -18.87 -3.52 -2.04
CA GLY A 51 -17.55 -3.57 -2.69
C GLY A 51 -16.45 -3.03 -1.79
N ARG A 52 -15.20 -3.40 -2.10
CA ARG A 52 -14.04 -2.87 -1.39
C ARG A 52 -13.40 -1.74 -2.20
N PHE A 53 -13.66 -0.51 -1.78
CA PHE A 53 -13.05 0.70 -2.34
C PHE A 53 -12.12 1.41 -1.34
N VAL A 54 -12.02 0.87 -0.11
CA VAL A 54 -11.06 1.29 0.92
C VAL A 54 -10.22 0.10 1.33
N VAL A 55 -8.90 0.27 1.40
CA VAL A 55 -7.93 -0.72 1.85
C VAL A 55 -7.18 -0.15 3.05
N ALA A 56 -7.27 -0.83 4.20
CA ALA A 56 -6.55 -0.47 5.41
C ALA A 56 -5.32 -1.38 5.58
N GLN A 57 -4.11 -0.81 5.57
CA GLN A 57 -2.86 -1.54 5.66
C GLN A 57 -1.73 -0.60 6.12
N ASP A 58 -0.71 -1.12 6.80
CA ASP A 58 0.50 -0.36 7.10
C ASP A 58 1.32 -0.10 5.82
N PHE A 59 1.24 1.11 5.28
CA PHE A 59 1.97 1.53 4.07
C PHE A 59 3.27 2.27 4.43
N THR A 60 3.35 2.88 5.61
CA THR A 60 4.53 3.63 6.07
C THR A 60 5.58 2.78 6.78
N GLY A 61 5.19 1.64 7.34
CA GLY A 61 6.03 0.71 8.10
C GLY A 61 6.07 1.00 9.59
N ASP A 62 5.16 1.82 10.10
CA ASP A 62 5.14 2.28 11.49
C ASP A 62 4.24 1.43 12.42
N GLY A 63 3.65 0.37 11.87
CA GLY A 63 2.76 -0.55 12.59
C GLY A 63 1.32 -0.06 12.76
N ARG A 64 0.96 1.12 12.25
CA ARG A 64 -0.42 1.62 12.21
C ARG A 64 -1.08 1.33 10.87
N LEU A 65 -2.41 1.31 10.86
CA LEU A 65 -3.16 1.17 9.62
C LEU A 65 -3.23 2.52 8.91
N ASP A 66 -2.71 2.57 7.70
CA ASP A 66 -2.94 3.63 6.73
C ASP A 66 -4.09 3.24 5.80
N TYR A 67 -4.65 4.20 5.06
CA TYR A 67 -5.85 3.98 4.24
C TYR A 67 -5.61 4.37 2.79
N LEU A 68 -5.85 3.44 1.87
CA LEU A 68 -5.97 3.72 0.45
C LEU A 68 -7.46 3.74 0.10
N LEU A 69 -7.92 4.81 -0.54
CA LEU A 69 -9.30 4.97 -1.01
C LEU A 69 -9.29 5.14 -2.54
N SER A 70 -10.03 4.28 -3.24
CA SER A 70 -10.18 4.29 -4.69
C SER A 70 -11.61 4.72 -5.05
N GLU A 71 -11.79 5.95 -5.54
CA GLU A 71 -13.10 6.39 -6.02
C GLU A 71 -13.56 5.55 -7.21
N GLY A 72 -12.62 5.15 -8.08
CA GLY A 72 -12.91 4.36 -9.28
C GLY A 72 -13.40 2.92 -9.00
N ASP A 73 -13.23 2.42 -7.78
CA ASP A 73 -13.77 1.13 -7.33
C ASP A 73 -15.05 1.27 -6.49
N TYR A 74 -15.48 2.51 -6.22
CA TYR A 74 -16.74 2.74 -5.53
C TYR A 74 -17.91 2.27 -6.39
N ASN A 75 -18.70 1.34 -5.84
CA ASN A 75 -19.85 0.77 -6.52
C ASN A 75 -21.08 1.67 -6.34
N CYS A 76 -21.32 2.60 -7.26
CA CYS A 76 -22.56 3.36 -7.32
C CYS A 76 -23.61 2.61 -8.16
N VAL A 77 -24.48 1.84 -7.50
CA VAL A 77 -25.51 1.03 -8.17
C VAL A 77 -26.50 1.95 -8.87
N GLY A 78 -26.84 1.61 -10.12
CA GLY A 78 -27.68 2.43 -11.00
C GLY A 78 -26.91 3.50 -11.77
N ARG A 79 -25.64 3.76 -11.42
CA ARG A 79 -24.74 4.70 -12.13
C ARG A 79 -23.34 4.08 -12.30
N PRO A 80 -23.20 2.99 -13.06
CA PRO A 80 -21.90 2.35 -13.27
C PRO A 80 -20.90 3.32 -13.89
N GLY A 81 -19.67 3.31 -13.38
CA GLY A 81 -18.59 4.18 -13.89
C GLY A 81 -18.70 5.66 -13.51
N LEU A 82 -19.63 6.05 -12.62
CA LEU A 82 -19.81 7.44 -12.18
C LEU A 82 -18.48 8.09 -11.73
N PHE A 83 -17.66 7.32 -11.01
CA PHE A 83 -16.36 7.76 -10.49
C PHE A 83 -15.16 7.22 -11.28
N ARG A 84 -15.40 6.61 -12.45
CA ARG A 84 -14.37 6.06 -13.34
C ARG A 84 -14.54 6.57 -14.78
N GLN A 85 -14.60 7.89 -14.95
CA GLN A 85 -14.81 8.52 -16.24
C GLN A 85 -13.59 8.31 -17.14
N GLY A 86 -13.80 7.86 -18.39
CA GLY A 86 -12.69 7.58 -19.30
C GLY A 86 -11.76 6.45 -18.84
N GLY A 87 -12.22 5.58 -17.94
CA GLY A 87 -11.42 4.46 -17.40
C GLY A 87 -10.44 4.85 -16.28
N VAL A 88 -10.35 6.13 -15.93
CA VAL A 88 -9.52 6.63 -14.82
C VAL A 88 -10.36 6.89 -13.58
N GLY A 89 -9.81 6.59 -12.41
CA GLY A 89 -10.41 6.88 -11.11
C GLY A 89 -9.40 7.49 -10.16
N ARG A 90 -9.88 8.35 -9.26
CA ARG A 90 -9.04 8.93 -8.21
C ARG A 90 -8.63 7.86 -7.21
N VAL A 91 -7.36 7.83 -6.84
CA VAL A 91 -6.84 7.06 -5.71
C VAL A 91 -6.11 7.98 -4.75
N ASP A 92 -6.52 7.94 -3.49
CA ASP A 92 -5.94 8.72 -2.39
C ASP A 92 -5.30 7.77 -1.37
N ILE A 93 -4.18 8.19 -0.77
CA ILE A 93 -3.57 7.51 0.39
C ILE A 93 -3.57 8.47 1.57
N PHE A 94 -4.06 7.99 2.71
CA PHE A 94 -4.09 8.68 3.99
C PHE A 94 -3.18 7.98 4.98
N VAL A 95 -2.28 8.74 5.59
CA VAL A 95 -1.37 8.24 6.63
C VAL A 95 -1.88 8.67 8.00
N VAL A 96 -1.87 7.73 8.94
CA VAL A 96 -2.44 7.90 10.28
C VAL A 96 -1.34 8.14 11.32
N ASP A 97 -1.54 9.16 12.16
CA ASP A 97 -0.64 9.45 13.26
C ASP A 97 -0.96 8.67 14.55
N ALA A 98 -0.13 8.86 15.58
CA ALA A 98 -0.31 8.18 16.87
C ALA A 98 -1.59 8.57 17.62
N ARG A 99 -2.29 9.64 17.21
CA ARG A 99 -3.56 10.10 17.79
C ARG A 99 -4.78 9.67 16.97
N ASN A 100 -4.59 8.78 15.98
CA ASN A 100 -5.61 8.36 15.02
C ASN A 100 -6.12 9.51 14.12
N ALA A 101 -5.37 10.61 14.01
CA ALA A 101 -5.63 11.62 13.00
C ALA A 101 -4.96 11.19 11.69
N ALA A 102 -5.68 11.33 10.58
CA ALA A 102 -5.15 10.99 9.27
C ALA A 102 -5.02 12.23 8.39
N ARG A 103 -4.04 12.21 7.49
CA ARG A 103 -3.86 13.22 6.46
C ARG A 103 -3.72 12.55 5.09
N ARG A 104 -4.31 13.15 4.06
CA ARG A 104 -4.07 12.71 2.68
C ARG A 104 -2.64 13.11 2.28
N VAL A 105 -1.86 12.13 1.85
CA VAL A 105 -0.44 12.30 1.50
C VAL A 105 -0.14 11.99 0.04
N TYR A 106 -1.12 11.44 -0.67
CA TYR A 106 -1.08 11.10 -2.08
C TYR A 106 -2.49 11.24 -2.66
N SER A 107 -2.59 11.75 -3.88
CA SER A 107 -3.83 11.82 -4.66
C SER A 107 -3.47 11.84 -6.15
N ASP A 108 -4.04 10.92 -6.93
CA ASP A 108 -3.78 10.87 -8.36
C ASP A 108 -4.96 10.25 -9.15
N GLN A 109 -4.99 10.46 -10.46
CA GLN A 109 -5.92 9.84 -11.41
C GLN A 109 -5.25 8.64 -12.06
N LEU A 110 -5.73 7.44 -11.75
CA LEU A 110 -5.10 6.18 -12.14
C LEU A 110 -6.03 5.35 -13.00
N ILE A 111 -5.48 4.62 -13.98
CA ILE A 111 -6.21 3.57 -14.70
C ILE A 111 -6.30 2.28 -13.87
N ALA A 112 -5.30 2.03 -13.00
CA ALA A 112 -5.27 0.92 -12.07
C ALA A 112 -4.31 1.16 -10.90
N TYR A 113 -4.48 0.39 -9.83
CA TYR A 113 -3.50 0.23 -8.77
C TYR A 113 -3.53 -1.21 -8.26
N ARG A 114 -2.47 -1.61 -7.56
CA ARG A 114 -2.42 -2.86 -6.80
C ARG A 114 -1.70 -2.66 -5.48
N VAL A 115 -2.26 -3.24 -4.42
CA VAL A 115 -1.62 -3.33 -3.11
C VAL A 115 -0.93 -4.69 -3.01
N LEU A 116 0.38 -4.67 -2.76
CA LEU A 116 1.21 -5.85 -2.59
C LEU A 116 1.43 -6.12 -1.11
N ALA A 117 1.25 -7.39 -0.72
CA ALA A 117 1.52 -7.83 0.63
C ALA A 117 2.99 -7.61 1.01
N GLY A 118 3.24 -7.17 2.23
CA GLY A 118 4.56 -6.85 2.74
C GLY A 118 4.48 -6.12 4.08
N LYS A 119 5.66 -5.84 4.66
CA LYS A 119 5.80 -4.99 5.85
C LYS A 119 6.93 -3.97 5.61
N PRO A 120 6.63 -2.72 5.21
CA PRO A 120 5.29 -2.21 4.88
C PRO A 120 4.72 -2.82 3.60
N ALA A 121 3.40 -2.76 3.44
CA ALA A 121 2.76 -3.07 2.17
C ALA A 121 3.17 -2.05 1.11
N LYS A 122 3.23 -2.50 -0.15
CA LYS A 122 3.62 -1.64 -1.28
C LYS A 122 2.42 -1.32 -2.15
N VAL A 123 2.41 -0.12 -2.72
CA VAL A 123 1.38 0.30 -3.68
C VAL A 123 2.05 0.47 -5.02
N GLN A 124 1.48 -0.17 -6.04
CA GLN A 124 1.85 0.08 -7.42
C GLN A 124 0.67 0.69 -8.15
N ILE A 125 0.97 1.65 -9.02
CA ILE A 125 0.00 2.47 -9.72
C ILE A 125 0.22 2.34 -11.22
N ALA A 126 -0.83 2.56 -12.00
CA ALA A 126 -0.75 2.65 -13.45
C ALA A 126 -1.50 3.90 -13.94
N ARG A 127 -0.90 4.58 -14.90
CA ARG A 127 -1.44 5.76 -15.59
C ARG A 127 -1.45 5.55 -17.08
N GLN A 128 -2.12 6.47 -17.78
CA GLN A 128 -2.18 6.51 -19.23
C GLN A 128 -2.04 7.95 -19.73
N GLY A 129 -1.58 8.11 -20.96
CA GLY A 129 -1.61 9.39 -21.64
C GLY A 129 -0.50 10.32 -21.16
N THR A 130 -0.82 11.61 -21.12
CA THR A 130 0.09 12.67 -20.64
C THR A 130 0.50 12.51 -19.19
N ALA A 131 -0.24 11.71 -18.40
CA ALA A 131 0.12 11.39 -17.02
C ALA A 131 1.37 10.51 -16.89
N CYS A 132 1.84 9.94 -18.00
CA CYS A 132 3.12 9.22 -18.08
C CYS A 132 4.35 10.13 -18.28
N GLY A 133 4.13 11.44 -18.44
CA GLY A 133 5.19 12.43 -18.56
C GLY A 133 5.49 12.85 -20.00
N PRO A 134 6.53 13.69 -20.21
CA PRO A 134 6.87 14.26 -21.51
C PRO A 134 7.09 13.21 -22.59
N GLY A 135 6.56 13.45 -23.79
CA GLY A 135 6.68 12.55 -24.94
C GLY A 135 5.64 11.41 -25.00
N SER A 136 4.77 11.32 -24.00
CA SER A 136 3.68 10.33 -23.98
C SER A 136 2.53 10.71 -24.92
N ASP A 137 1.96 9.72 -25.60
CA ASP A 137 0.73 9.87 -26.38
C ASP A 137 -0.50 9.31 -25.62
N ALA A 138 -1.69 9.45 -26.20
CA ALA A 138 -2.94 9.01 -25.57
C ALA A 138 -3.02 7.49 -25.28
N ARG A 139 -2.17 6.66 -25.90
CA ARG A 139 -2.15 5.20 -25.72
C ARG A 139 -1.03 4.73 -24.78
N THR A 140 -0.07 5.61 -24.49
CA THR A 140 1.06 5.32 -23.60
C THR A 140 0.52 4.94 -22.22
N GLN A 141 0.93 3.78 -21.72
CA GLN A 141 0.67 3.35 -20.35
C GLN A 141 1.99 3.23 -19.60
N CYS A 142 1.97 3.58 -18.33
CA CYS A 142 3.12 3.54 -17.46
C CYS A 142 2.68 3.12 -16.07
N ALA A 143 3.58 2.47 -15.34
CA ALA A 143 3.33 2.06 -13.98
C ALA A 143 4.56 2.29 -13.11
N ALA A 144 4.30 2.53 -11.83
CA ALA A 144 5.33 2.83 -10.85
C ALA A 144 4.97 2.21 -9.49
N GLN A 145 5.99 1.91 -8.71
CA GLN A 145 5.84 1.59 -7.30
C GLN A 145 6.05 2.85 -6.47
N LEU A 146 5.08 3.12 -5.61
CA LEU A 146 5.16 4.19 -4.64
C LEU A 146 6.08 3.79 -3.47
N ALA A 147 6.84 4.76 -2.97
CA ALA A 147 7.62 4.64 -1.75
C ALA A 147 7.34 5.81 -0.81
N TRP A 148 7.29 5.49 0.47
CA TRP A 148 7.20 6.44 1.56
C TRP A 148 8.56 7.11 1.80
N ASN A 149 8.59 8.44 1.87
CA ASN A 149 9.81 9.22 2.16
C ASN A 149 9.80 9.92 3.52
N GLY A 150 8.86 9.56 4.41
CA GLY A 150 8.66 10.21 5.71
C GLY A 150 7.64 11.36 5.68
N GLN A 151 7.32 11.91 4.51
CA GLN A 151 6.36 13.01 4.35
C GLN A 151 5.20 12.66 3.42
N GLY A 152 5.46 11.95 2.34
CA GLY A 152 4.48 11.56 1.34
C GLY A 152 4.91 10.31 0.56
N PHE A 153 4.07 9.89 -0.37
CA PHE A 153 4.42 8.85 -1.34
C PHE A 153 4.89 9.49 -2.65
N GLY A 154 6.07 9.07 -3.11
CA GLY A 154 6.60 9.38 -4.44
C GLY A 154 6.95 8.09 -5.19
N GLU A 155 7.24 8.21 -6.48
CA GLU A 155 7.65 7.06 -7.29
C GLU A 155 9.10 6.67 -6.99
N ALA A 156 9.32 5.39 -6.65
CA ALA A 156 10.66 4.87 -6.37
C ALA A 156 11.18 3.93 -7.45
N VAL A 157 10.30 3.22 -8.15
CA VAL A 157 10.69 2.24 -9.18
C VAL A 157 9.67 2.32 -10.31
N ALA A 158 10.14 2.51 -11.54
CA ALA A 158 9.31 2.29 -12.73
C ALA A 158 9.01 0.80 -12.83
N VAL A 159 7.72 0.46 -12.84
CA VAL A 159 7.24 -0.93 -12.97
C VAL A 159 6.60 -1.02 -14.34
N SER A 160 7.39 -0.88 -15.41
CA SER A 160 6.91 -1.15 -16.76
C SER A 160 6.45 -2.61 -16.84
N ASP A 161 5.33 -2.89 -17.50
CA ASP A 161 4.82 -4.24 -17.63
C ASP A 161 5.91 -5.18 -18.17
N ALA A 162 6.09 -6.33 -17.50
CA ALA A 162 6.94 -7.45 -17.93
C ALA A 162 6.36 -8.18 -19.17
N ARG A 163 5.88 -7.41 -20.14
CA ARG A 163 5.46 -7.87 -21.47
C ARG A 163 5.99 -6.94 -22.56
N ALA A 164 7.24 -6.53 -22.42
CA ALA A 164 8.09 -6.19 -23.55
C ALA A 164 9.15 -7.31 -23.67
N PRO A 165 9.13 -8.15 -24.71
CA PRO A 165 10.30 -8.95 -25.04
C PRO A 165 11.32 -7.99 -25.66
N GLY A 166 12.36 -7.60 -24.93
CA GLY A 166 13.42 -6.82 -25.57
C GLY A 166 14.52 -6.26 -24.69
N ASP A 167 14.24 -5.79 -23.47
CA ASP A 167 15.26 -5.05 -22.73
C ASP A 167 15.74 -5.80 -21.50
N ALA A 168 16.59 -6.80 -21.75
CA ALA A 168 17.52 -7.26 -20.74
C ALA A 168 18.40 -6.08 -20.33
N ALA A 169 18.29 -5.65 -19.07
CA ALA A 169 19.21 -4.69 -18.47
C ALA A 169 20.66 -5.16 -18.69
N PRO A 170 21.61 -4.28 -19.06
CA PRO A 170 22.99 -4.68 -19.21
C PRO A 170 23.50 -5.21 -17.88
N ALA A 171 24.01 -6.45 -17.91
CA ALA A 171 24.65 -7.08 -16.76
C ALA A 171 25.72 -6.13 -16.20
N ALA A 172 25.59 -5.78 -14.92
CA ALA A 172 26.64 -5.09 -14.19
C ALA A 172 27.92 -5.93 -14.30
N ARG A 173 28.93 -5.39 -14.99
CA ARG A 173 30.26 -5.99 -15.01
C ARG A 173 30.80 -5.92 -13.58
N SER A 174 31.02 -7.08 -12.96
CA SER A 174 31.76 -7.18 -11.71
C SER A 174 33.13 -6.50 -11.88
N PRO A 175 33.57 -5.65 -10.93
CA PRO A 175 34.93 -5.15 -10.95
C PRO A 175 35.91 -6.31 -10.74
N ALA A 176 36.91 -6.40 -11.61
CA ALA A 176 37.98 -7.37 -11.51
C ALA A 176 38.76 -7.17 -10.21
N VAL A 177 38.88 -8.23 -9.42
CA VAL A 177 39.78 -8.28 -8.26
C VAL A 177 41.21 -8.18 -8.79
N THR A 178 41.89 -7.07 -8.47
CA THR A 178 43.33 -6.92 -8.69
C THR A 178 44.04 -7.49 -7.47
N THR A 179 44.74 -8.61 -7.63
CA THR A 179 45.65 -9.16 -6.62
C THR A 179 46.89 -8.27 -6.51
N PRO A 180 47.31 -7.83 -5.32
CA PRO A 180 48.57 -7.14 -5.14
C PRO A 180 49.74 -8.14 -5.23
N ALA A 181 50.77 -7.76 -6.01
CA ALA A 181 52.03 -8.46 -6.10
C ALA A 181 52.82 -8.30 -4.78
N VAL A 182 53.37 -9.40 -4.28
CA VAL A 182 54.33 -9.43 -3.18
C VAL A 182 55.73 -9.22 -3.73
N ASP A 183 56.37 -8.11 -3.34
CA ASP A 183 57.78 -7.86 -3.58
C ASP A 183 58.62 -8.84 -2.74
N ALA A 184 59.34 -9.74 -3.42
CA ALA A 184 60.39 -10.54 -2.83
C ALA A 184 61.68 -9.72 -2.78
N VAL A 185 62.00 -9.20 -1.59
CA VAL A 185 63.36 -8.79 -1.23
C VAL A 185 64.07 -10.02 -0.68
N ALA A 186 65.10 -10.49 -1.38
CA ALA A 186 66.11 -11.39 -0.85
C ALA A 186 67.48 -10.84 -1.28
N GLY A 187 68.37 -10.69 -0.30
CA GLY A 187 69.75 -10.25 -0.47
C GLY A 187 70.69 -11.33 -1.00
#